data_AF-A0A2V7A083-F1
#
_entry.id   AF-A0A2V7A083-F1
#
_cell.length_a   1.000
_cell.length_b   1.000
_cell.length_c   1.000
_cell.angle_alpha   90.00
_cell.angle_beta   90.00
_cell.angle_gamma   90.00
#
_symmetry.space_group_name_H-M   'P 1'
#
loop_
_entity.id
_entity.type
_entity.pdbx_description
1 polymer ?
#
loop_
_entity_poly.entity_id
_entity_poly.type
_entity_poly.pdbx_seq_one_letter_code
_entity_poly.pdbx_strand_id
1 'polypeptide(L)'
;MLAVFDALAGVAGAREVSGVYRRRVPLGAPLTIARTRADTTETFVLADGTGILVDGRVAPASAAPPHPRAPDRDGAQPLPISRACFACGTDNALGLRAELGFDEDAVRATWRPRDGFRRADGSLAPAALTALLDEAAFWLGALETGESGMTTELRVTLHGTAPFGSPVVVRGARAAVQARAGDQRYWDTDVEARIDGAVVATARITFVAVRGAARRLVAGMLAINDPARVQRVFPAYTR
;
A
#
# COMPACT_ATOMS: atom_id res chain seq x y z
N MET A 1 -7.46 -4.63 4.79
CA MET A 1 -8.93 -4.40 4.70
C MET A 1 -9.45 -4.58 3.29
N LEU A 2 -8.87 -3.93 2.27
CA LEU A 2 -9.29 -4.14 0.87
C LEU A 2 -9.38 -5.62 0.48
N ALA A 3 -8.42 -6.44 0.90
CA ALA A 3 -8.44 -7.88 0.63
C ALA A 3 -9.66 -8.62 1.20
N VAL A 4 -10.28 -8.12 2.29
CA VAL A 4 -11.52 -8.69 2.84
C VAL A 4 -12.69 -8.34 1.94
N PHE A 5 -12.79 -7.08 1.49
CA PHE A 5 -13.82 -6.68 0.51
C PHE A 5 -13.70 -7.48 -0.79
N ASP A 6 -12.47 -7.64 -1.28
CA ASP A 6 -12.15 -8.46 -2.45
C ASP A 6 -12.62 -9.92 -2.29
N ALA A 7 -12.24 -10.55 -1.18
CA ALA A 7 -12.59 -11.93 -0.88
C ALA A 7 -14.11 -12.13 -0.74
N LEU A 8 -14.81 -11.19 -0.11
CA LEU A 8 -16.27 -11.24 0.06
C LEU A 8 -17.01 -11.01 -1.25
N ALA A 9 -16.52 -10.09 -2.09
CA ALA A 9 -17.12 -9.79 -3.39
C ALA A 9 -17.07 -11.00 -4.33
N GLY A 10 -15.99 -11.80 -4.29
CA GLY A 10 -15.86 -13.00 -5.10
C GLY A 10 -15.83 -12.75 -6.60
N VAL A 11 -15.44 -11.53 -7.01
CA VAL A 11 -15.37 -11.13 -8.42
C VAL A 11 -14.15 -11.78 -9.07
N ALA A 12 -14.37 -12.53 -10.15
CA ALA A 12 -13.31 -13.14 -10.96
C ALA A 12 -12.74 -12.15 -11.99
N GLY A 13 -11.51 -12.41 -12.44
CA GLY A 13 -10.86 -11.59 -13.46
C GLY A 13 -10.37 -10.23 -12.95
N ALA A 14 -10.24 -9.29 -13.88
CA ALA A 14 -9.76 -7.94 -13.60
C ALA A 14 -10.81 -7.12 -12.83
N ARG A 15 -10.39 -6.48 -11.74
CA ARG A 15 -11.29 -5.77 -10.83
C ARG A 15 -10.60 -4.65 -10.08
N GLU A 16 -11.36 -3.61 -9.82
CA GLU A 16 -10.96 -2.53 -8.92
C GLU A 16 -11.51 -2.81 -7.53
N VAL A 17 -10.64 -2.71 -6.54
CA VAL A 17 -10.95 -2.78 -5.12
C VAL A 17 -10.56 -1.44 -4.51
N SER A 18 -11.52 -0.71 -3.98
CA SER A 18 -11.28 0.60 -3.38
C SER A 18 -11.83 0.72 -1.96
N GLY A 19 -11.22 1.63 -1.19
CA GLY A 19 -11.55 1.88 0.19
C GLY A 19 -11.24 3.32 0.59
N VAL A 20 -12.21 3.99 1.22
CA VAL A 20 -12.06 5.33 1.82
C VAL A 20 -12.05 5.17 3.33
N TYR A 21 -10.93 5.51 3.94
CA TYR A 21 -10.67 5.36 5.37
C TYR A 21 -11.09 6.63 6.09
N ARG A 22 -12.20 6.54 6.82
CA ARG A 22 -12.73 7.64 7.63
C ARG A 22 -11.98 7.75 8.96
N ARG A 23 -11.64 6.60 9.54
CA ARG A 23 -11.00 6.48 10.84
C ARG A 23 -10.07 5.28 10.88
N ARG A 24 -9.14 5.29 11.84
CA ARG A 24 -8.25 4.16 12.09
C ARG A 24 -9.07 2.94 12.50
N VAL A 25 -8.75 1.79 11.91
CA VAL A 25 -9.37 0.52 12.30
C VAL A 25 -8.69 -0.03 13.56
N PRO A 26 -9.45 -0.25 14.65
CA PRO A 26 -8.89 -0.77 15.89
C PRO A 26 -8.47 -2.24 15.74
N LEU A 27 -7.43 -2.62 16.46
CA LEU A 27 -7.03 -4.02 16.61
C LEU A 27 -7.69 -4.62 17.85
N GLY A 28 -8.05 -5.90 17.79
CA GLY A 28 -8.63 -6.63 18.92
C GLY A 28 -10.06 -6.25 19.28
N ALA A 29 -10.72 -5.41 18.48
CA ALA A 29 -12.13 -5.06 18.65
C ALA A 29 -12.99 -5.78 17.59
N PRO A 30 -14.23 -6.20 17.94
CA PRO A 30 -15.18 -6.69 16.96
C PRO A 30 -15.50 -5.61 15.92
N LEU A 31 -15.57 -6.03 14.65
CA LEU A 31 -15.92 -5.17 13.52
C LEU A 31 -17.11 -5.76 12.78
N THR A 32 -17.97 -4.90 12.26
CA THR A 32 -19.12 -5.29 11.43
C THR A 32 -18.84 -4.88 9.99
N ILE A 33 -19.15 -5.77 9.06
CA ILE A 33 -19.12 -5.49 7.62
C ILE A 33 -20.54 -5.61 7.09
N ALA A 34 -21.10 -4.49 6.63
CA ALA A 34 -22.30 -4.49 5.81
C ALA A 34 -21.90 -4.58 4.33
N ARG A 35 -22.66 -5.34 3.54
CA ARG A 35 -22.44 -5.58 2.12
C ARG A 35 -23.73 -5.31 1.36
N THR A 36 -23.63 -4.55 0.28
CA THR A 36 -24.73 -4.31 -0.66
C THR A 36 -24.24 -4.57 -2.07
N ARG A 37 -25.08 -5.21 -2.89
CA ARG A 37 -24.77 -5.48 -4.30
C ARG A 37 -25.73 -4.72 -5.22
N ALA A 38 -25.18 -4.06 -6.22
CA ALA A 38 -25.91 -3.46 -7.32
C ALA A 38 -25.22 -3.86 -8.63
N ASP A 39 -25.93 -4.61 -9.49
CA ASP A 39 -25.41 -5.20 -10.72
C ASP A 39 -24.14 -6.05 -10.49
N THR A 40 -23.03 -5.63 -11.10
CA THR A 40 -21.69 -6.23 -10.97
C THR A 40 -20.83 -5.55 -9.91
N THR A 41 -21.36 -4.52 -9.24
CA THR A 41 -20.65 -3.77 -8.20
C THR A 41 -21.09 -4.21 -6.81
N GLU A 42 -20.13 -4.37 -5.94
CA GLU A 42 -20.30 -4.65 -4.51
C GLU A 42 -19.83 -3.43 -3.71
N THR A 43 -20.62 -2.96 -2.76
CA THR A 43 -20.23 -1.93 -1.80
C THR A 43 -20.20 -2.50 -0.39
N PHE A 44 -19.28 -1.97 0.41
CA PHE A 44 -19.02 -2.45 1.75
C PHE A 44 -18.97 -1.26 2.71
N VAL A 45 -19.45 -1.47 3.94
CA VAL A 45 -19.24 -0.54 5.05
C VAL A 45 -18.65 -1.33 6.20
N LEU A 46 -17.41 -1.00 6.56
CA LEU A 46 -16.75 -1.49 7.76
C LEU A 46 -17.02 -0.50 8.90
N ALA A 47 -17.55 -0.99 10.01
CA ALA A 47 -17.87 -0.19 11.18
C ALA A 47 -17.44 -0.89 12.47
N ASP A 48 -17.27 -0.09 13.52
CA ASP A 48 -17.23 -0.55 14.90
C ASP A 48 -18.46 -0.05 15.66
N GLY A 49 -18.52 -0.31 16.98
CA GLY A 49 -19.61 0.17 17.83
C GLY A 49 -19.74 1.71 17.93
N THR A 50 -18.82 2.47 17.34
CA THR A 50 -18.81 3.95 17.38
C THR A 50 -19.10 4.59 16.02
N GLY A 51 -19.15 3.81 14.93
CA GLY A 51 -19.54 4.29 13.60
C GLY A 51 -18.69 3.73 12.47
N ILE A 52 -18.76 4.40 11.31
CA ILE A 52 -18.08 3.96 10.08
C ILE A 52 -16.57 4.16 10.20
N LEU A 53 -15.83 3.16 9.73
CA LEU A 53 -14.38 3.15 9.65
C LEU A 53 -13.91 3.24 8.20
N VAL A 54 -14.50 2.43 7.32
CA VAL A 54 -14.10 2.33 5.91
C VAL A 54 -15.32 2.12 5.02
N ASP A 55 -15.45 2.94 3.99
CA ASP A 55 -16.36 2.69 2.85
C ASP A 55 -15.59 1.93 1.78
N GLY A 56 -16.12 0.81 1.29
CA GLY A 56 -15.46 -0.05 0.32
C GLY A 56 -16.29 -0.24 -0.96
N ARG A 57 -15.60 -0.49 -2.07
CA ARG A 57 -16.23 -0.86 -3.34
C ARG A 57 -15.37 -1.88 -4.07
N VAL A 58 -16.02 -2.88 -4.66
CA VAL A 58 -15.41 -3.82 -5.62
C VAL A 58 -16.24 -3.81 -6.89
N ALA A 59 -15.59 -3.63 -8.03
CA ALA A 59 -16.24 -3.65 -9.34
C ALA A 59 -15.31 -4.27 -10.39
N PRO A 60 -15.84 -4.89 -11.46
CA PRO A 60 -15.05 -5.27 -12.62
C PRO A 60 -14.27 -4.08 -13.15
N ALA A 61 -13.04 -4.31 -13.57
CA ALA A 61 -12.19 -3.29 -14.15
C ALA A 61 -11.94 -3.60 -15.64
N SER A 62 -11.98 -2.55 -16.46
CA SER A 62 -11.31 -2.57 -17.76
C SER A 62 -9.79 -2.40 -17.57
N ALA A 63 -9.03 -2.56 -18.65
CA ALA A 63 -7.57 -2.34 -18.61
C ALA A 63 -7.23 -0.99 -17.95
N ALA A 64 -6.33 -1.01 -16.96
CA ALA A 64 -5.93 0.23 -16.31
C ALA A 64 -5.19 1.14 -17.30
N PRO A 65 -5.35 2.47 -17.17
CA PRO A 65 -4.50 3.40 -17.88
C PRO A 65 -3.01 3.14 -17.56
N PRO A 66 -2.11 3.48 -18.50
CA PRO A 66 -0.68 3.31 -18.27
C PRO A 66 -0.23 4.09 -17.04
N HIS A 67 0.56 3.42 -16.19
CA HIS A 67 1.16 4.03 -15.00
C HIS A 67 2.48 4.70 -15.37
N PRO A 68 2.78 5.90 -14.85
CA PRO A 68 4.07 6.55 -15.06
C PRO A 68 5.21 5.63 -14.64
N ARG A 69 6.15 5.36 -15.56
CA ARG A 69 7.33 4.55 -15.28
C ARG A 69 8.52 5.46 -15.06
N ALA A 70 9.19 5.28 -13.93
CA ALA A 70 10.53 5.80 -13.76
C ALA A 70 11.56 5.00 -14.62
N PRO A 71 12.81 5.43 -14.78
CA PRO A 71 13.88 4.62 -15.37
C PRO A 71 14.44 3.59 -14.38
N ASP A 72 14.81 2.39 -14.85
CA ASP A 72 15.42 1.39 -13.97
C ASP A 72 16.86 1.81 -13.64
N ARG A 73 17.21 1.84 -12.35
CA ARG A 73 18.51 2.28 -11.87
C ARG A 73 19.00 1.38 -10.77
N ASP A 74 20.30 1.11 -10.80
CA ASP A 74 20.99 0.49 -9.68
C ASP A 74 21.25 1.52 -8.56
N GLY A 75 21.51 1.03 -7.34
CA GLY A 75 21.91 1.88 -6.22
C GLY A 75 20.78 2.48 -5.40
N ALA A 76 19.59 1.84 -5.39
CA ALA A 76 18.51 2.22 -4.49
C ALA A 76 19.00 2.20 -3.04
N GLN A 77 18.73 3.26 -2.30
CA GLN A 77 19.01 3.32 -0.89
C GLN A 77 17.87 2.67 -0.11
N PRO A 78 18.16 1.85 0.91
CA PRO A 78 17.12 1.17 1.66
C PRO A 78 16.25 2.16 2.43
N LEU A 79 14.94 1.94 2.44
CA LEU A 79 14.00 2.68 3.28
C LEU A 79 13.99 2.12 4.71
N PRO A 80 13.60 2.92 5.71
CA PRO A 80 13.46 2.43 7.07
C PRO A 80 12.47 1.26 7.17
N ILE A 81 12.76 0.31 8.05
CA ILE A 81 11.88 -0.82 8.38
C ILE A 81 11.24 -0.61 9.76
N SER A 82 10.28 -1.47 10.10
CA SER A 82 9.68 -1.54 11.43
C SER A 82 9.85 -2.94 12.03
N ARG A 83 9.43 -3.14 13.29
CA ARG A 83 9.34 -4.48 13.88
C ARG A 83 8.03 -5.20 13.49
N ALA A 84 6.90 -4.53 13.69
CA ALA A 84 5.59 -5.17 13.67
C ALA A 84 4.71 -4.83 12.45
N CYS A 85 5.09 -3.89 11.58
CA CYS A 85 4.29 -3.55 10.39
C CYS A 85 3.99 -4.79 9.56
N PHE A 86 2.78 -4.86 9.01
CA PHE A 86 2.43 -5.97 8.13
C PHE A 86 3.28 -5.97 6.85
N ALA A 87 3.65 -4.82 6.29
CA ALA A 87 4.47 -4.79 5.07
C ALA A 87 5.98 -4.93 5.37
N CYS A 88 6.59 -3.94 6.03
CA CYS A 88 8.05 -3.90 6.26
C CYS A 88 8.52 -4.46 7.61
N GLY A 89 7.62 -5.00 8.44
CA GLY A 89 7.94 -5.44 9.80
C GLY A 89 8.72 -6.75 9.84
N THR A 90 9.97 -6.73 10.33
CA THR A 90 10.85 -7.92 10.36
C THR A 90 10.35 -9.02 11.30
N ASP A 91 9.66 -8.63 12.37
CA ASP A 91 9.22 -9.54 13.44
C ASP A 91 7.78 -10.02 13.18
N ASN A 92 7.08 -9.45 12.19
CA ASN A 92 5.74 -9.87 11.85
C ASN A 92 5.78 -11.23 11.12
N ALA A 93 5.43 -12.30 11.84
CA ALA A 93 5.40 -13.66 11.31
C ALA A 93 4.43 -13.81 10.12
N LEU A 94 3.36 -13.00 10.09
CA LEU A 94 2.33 -13.00 9.05
C LEU A 94 2.57 -11.96 7.95
N GLY A 95 3.54 -11.04 8.14
CA GLY A 95 3.76 -9.88 7.28
C GLY A 95 4.48 -10.17 5.96
N LEU A 96 4.67 -9.18 5.11
CA LEU A 96 5.44 -9.33 3.88
C LEU A 96 6.94 -9.43 4.16
N ARG A 97 7.41 -8.69 5.18
CA ARG A 97 8.84 -8.43 5.43
C ARG A 97 9.51 -7.84 4.20
N ALA A 98 8.80 -6.94 3.52
CA ALA A 98 9.27 -6.30 2.31
C ALA A 98 10.34 -5.25 2.67
N GLU A 99 11.45 -5.30 1.96
CA GLU A 99 12.52 -4.30 2.05
C GLU A 99 12.43 -3.41 0.81
N LEU A 100 11.93 -2.19 1.01
CA LEU A 100 11.83 -1.19 -0.05
C LEU A 100 13.09 -0.33 -0.05
N GLY A 101 13.43 0.18 -1.23
CA GLY A 101 14.45 1.19 -1.41
C GLY A 101 13.94 2.32 -2.29
N PHE A 102 14.70 3.40 -2.33
CA PHE A 102 14.38 4.56 -3.15
C PHE A 102 15.64 5.19 -3.75
N ASP A 103 15.44 5.94 -4.81
CA ASP A 103 16.42 6.87 -5.37
C ASP A 103 15.72 8.18 -5.78
N GLU A 104 16.36 8.95 -6.66
CA GLU A 104 15.81 10.20 -7.18
C GLU A 104 14.52 9.99 -7.98
N ASP A 105 14.35 8.83 -8.62
CA ASP A 105 13.28 8.59 -9.59
C ASP A 105 12.12 7.77 -9.02
N ALA A 106 12.39 6.82 -8.11
CA ALA A 106 11.40 5.82 -7.71
C ALA A 106 11.55 5.31 -6.28
N VAL A 107 10.43 4.83 -5.74
CA VAL A 107 10.40 3.82 -4.66
C VAL A 107 10.21 2.45 -5.31
N ARG A 108 10.97 1.45 -4.88
CA ARG A 108 10.92 0.09 -5.45
C ARG A 108 11.24 -1.02 -4.43
N ALA A 109 10.75 -2.22 -4.72
CA ALA A 109 11.21 -3.45 -4.08
C ALA A 109 11.08 -4.64 -5.04
N THR A 110 11.95 -5.64 -4.85
CA THR A 110 11.74 -6.99 -5.37
C THR A 110 11.45 -7.90 -4.19
N TRP A 111 10.21 -8.37 -4.08
CA TRP A 111 9.72 -9.15 -2.95
C TRP A 111 9.41 -10.59 -3.38
N ARG A 112 9.93 -11.58 -2.65
CA ARG A 112 9.59 -12.99 -2.86
C ARG A 112 8.47 -13.41 -1.91
N PRO A 113 7.29 -13.79 -2.42
CA PRO A 113 6.19 -14.24 -1.58
C PRO A 113 6.57 -15.47 -0.75
N ARG A 114 6.21 -15.45 0.53
CA ARG A 114 6.30 -16.59 1.44
C ARG A 114 5.07 -17.48 1.28
N ASP A 115 5.17 -18.78 1.61
CA ASP A 115 4.09 -19.75 1.39
C ASP A 115 2.76 -19.38 2.07
N GLY A 116 2.79 -18.64 3.18
CA GLY A 116 1.57 -18.13 3.83
C GLY A 116 0.71 -17.20 2.96
N PHE A 117 1.25 -16.71 1.83
CA PHE A 117 0.51 -15.92 0.84
C PHE A 117 0.04 -16.73 -0.36
N ARG A 118 0.28 -18.05 -0.39
CA ARG A 118 -0.26 -18.93 -1.42
C ARG A 118 -1.70 -19.28 -1.08
N ARG A 119 -2.62 -19.06 -2.02
CA ARG A 119 -4.02 -19.47 -1.92
C ARG A 119 -4.17 -20.96 -2.26
N ALA A 120 -5.33 -21.52 -1.91
CA ALA A 120 -5.65 -22.93 -2.18
C ALA A 120 -5.61 -23.28 -3.69
N ASP A 121 -5.93 -22.32 -4.57
CA ASP A 121 -5.85 -22.46 -6.02
C ASP A 121 -4.41 -22.28 -6.58
N GLY A 122 -3.42 -22.15 -5.70
CA GLY A 122 -2.02 -21.93 -6.05
C GLY A 122 -1.65 -20.50 -6.42
N SER A 123 -2.60 -19.57 -6.46
CA SER A 123 -2.35 -18.16 -6.78
C SER A 123 -1.80 -17.36 -5.60
N LEU A 124 -1.24 -16.18 -5.88
CA LEU A 124 -0.80 -15.23 -4.87
C LEU A 124 -2.00 -14.51 -4.25
N ALA A 125 -2.04 -14.41 -2.92
CA ALA A 125 -3.07 -13.70 -2.19
C ALA A 125 -3.11 -12.21 -2.55
N PRO A 126 -4.26 -11.66 -3.00
CA PRO A 126 -4.40 -10.22 -3.29
C PRO A 126 -4.02 -9.31 -2.12
N ALA A 127 -4.20 -9.78 -0.88
CA ALA A 127 -3.77 -9.08 0.32
C ALA A 127 -2.29 -8.67 0.28
N ALA A 128 -1.42 -9.55 -0.24
CA ALA A 128 0.00 -9.27 -0.36
C ALA A 128 0.26 -8.12 -1.35
N LEU A 129 -0.37 -8.16 -2.52
CA LEU A 129 -0.24 -7.12 -3.54
C LEU A 129 -0.75 -5.78 -3.02
N THR A 130 -1.94 -5.74 -2.42
CA THR A 130 -2.51 -4.48 -1.91
C THR A 130 -1.66 -3.87 -0.81
N ALA A 131 -1.08 -4.68 0.08
CA ALA A 131 -0.24 -4.19 1.17
C ALA A 131 1.14 -3.73 0.67
N LEU A 132 1.71 -4.41 -0.33
CA LEU A 132 2.98 -4.00 -0.92
C LEU A 132 2.85 -2.67 -1.68
N LEU A 133 1.75 -2.48 -2.41
CA LEU A 133 1.43 -1.23 -3.10
C LEU A 133 1.19 -0.08 -2.10
N ASP A 134 0.45 -0.33 -1.02
CA ASP A 134 0.20 0.66 0.05
C ASP A 134 1.49 1.08 0.76
N GLU A 135 2.40 0.15 1.06
CA GLU A 135 3.70 0.47 1.63
C GLU A 135 4.53 1.35 0.69
N ALA A 136 4.57 1.03 -0.61
CA ALA A 136 5.28 1.86 -1.59
C ALA A 136 4.68 3.27 -1.69
N ALA A 137 3.35 3.38 -1.71
CA ALA A 137 2.63 4.65 -1.72
C ALA A 137 2.88 5.49 -0.46
N PHE A 138 2.89 4.86 0.72
CA PHE A 138 3.25 5.52 1.97
C PHE A 138 4.64 6.16 1.89
N TRP A 139 5.64 5.42 1.39
CA TRP A 139 7.00 5.94 1.27
C TRP A 139 7.14 7.05 0.22
N LEU A 140 6.40 6.97 -0.88
CA LEU A 140 6.33 8.06 -1.86
C LEU A 140 5.83 9.36 -1.21
N GLY A 141 4.72 9.29 -0.47
CA GLY A 141 4.18 10.45 0.26
C GLY A 141 5.13 10.96 1.35
N ALA A 142 5.77 10.06 2.09
CA ALA A 142 6.71 10.43 3.15
C ALA A 142 7.97 11.11 2.60
N LEU A 143 8.52 10.62 1.49
CA LEU A 143 9.68 11.20 0.81
C LEU A 143 9.36 12.57 0.21
N GLU A 144 8.16 12.74 -0.35
CA GLU A 144 7.75 14.02 -0.94
C GLU A 144 7.53 15.10 0.11
N THR A 145 6.95 14.71 1.26
CA THR A 145 6.52 15.69 2.27
C THR A 145 7.51 15.87 3.41
N GLY A 146 8.45 14.94 3.61
CA GLY A 146 9.30 14.86 4.80
C GLY A 146 8.51 14.61 6.10
N GLU A 147 7.24 14.20 5.98
CA GLU A 147 6.32 13.94 7.08
C GLU A 147 5.81 12.51 7.03
N SER A 148 5.34 12.01 8.18
CA SER A 148 4.57 10.77 8.22
C SER A 148 3.08 11.10 8.12
N GLY A 149 2.30 10.09 7.79
CA GLY A 149 0.88 10.25 7.56
C GLY A 149 0.12 8.96 7.66
N MET A 150 -1.05 8.95 7.04
CA MET A 150 -1.87 7.76 6.89
C MET A 150 -2.39 7.66 5.46
N THR A 151 -2.67 6.44 5.04
CA THR A 151 -3.45 6.22 3.83
C THR A 151 -4.93 6.51 4.09
N THR A 152 -5.54 7.38 3.28
CA THR A 152 -6.96 7.76 3.42
C THR A 152 -7.81 7.17 2.31
N GLU A 153 -7.24 6.94 1.13
CA GLU A 153 -7.94 6.31 0.02
C GLU A 153 -7.00 5.33 -0.65
N LEU A 154 -7.49 4.12 -0.92
CA LEU A 154 -6.81 3.17 -1.79
C LEU A 154 -7.75 2.81 -2.93
N ARG A 155 -7.24 2.84 -4.15
CA ARG A 155 -7.89 2.31 -5.35
C ARG A 155 -6.92 1.38 -6.05
N VAL A 156 -7.13 0.08 -5.90
CA VAL A 156 -6.25 -0.95 -6.45
C VAL A 156 -6.97 -1.69 -7.57
N THR A 157 -6.39 -1.69 -8.77
CA THR A 157 -6.82 -2.58 -9.86
C THR A 157 -5.97 -3.84 -9.81
N LEU A 158 -6.62 -4.98 -9.59
CA LEU A 158 -6.05 -6.31 -9.75
C LEU A 158 -6.32 -6.76 -11.19
N HIS A 159 -5.27 -7.01 -11.97
CA HIS A 159 -5.40 -7.30 -13.43
C HIS A 159 -5.78 -8.75 -13.74
N GLY A 160 -6.05 -9.54 -12.70
CA GLY A 160 -6.42 -10.94 -12.78
C GLY A 160 -5.83 -11.73 -11.63
N THR A 161 -5.69 -13.04 -11.83
CA THR A 161 -5.05 -13.93 -10.87
C THR A 161 -3.53 -13.79 -10.98
N ALA A 162 -2.89 -13.33 -9.91
CA ALA A 162 -1.43 -13.24 -9.86
C ALA A 162 -0.83 -14.63 -9.58
N PRO A 163 0.14 -15.10 -10.39
CA PRO A 163 0.81 -16.37 -10.12
C PRO A 163 1.65 -16.29 -8.84
N PHE A 164 1.77 -17.40 -8.13
CA PHE A 164 2.71 -17.56 -7.02
C PHE A 164 4.00 -18.21 -7.50
N GLY A 165 5.15 -17.81 -6.94
CA GLY A 165 6.45 -18.48 -7.10
C GLY A 165 7.54 -17.57 -7.67
N SER A 166 7.15 -16.65 -8.54
CA SER A 166 8.05 -15.60 -9.04
C SER A 166 8.09 -14.39 -8.10
N PRO A 167 9.21 -13.65 -8.04
CA PRO A 167 9.28 -12.38 -7.31
C PRO A 167 8.28 -11.36 -7.85
N VAL A 168 7.70 -10.58 -6.94
CA VAL A 168 6.91 -9.40 -7.24
C VAL A 168 7.81 -8.19 -7.24
N VAL A 169 7.86 -7.46 -8.35
CA VAL A 169 8.53 -6.16 -8.45
C VAL A 169 7.48 -5.07 -8.25
N VAL A 170 7.59 -4.31 -7.15
CA VAL A 170 6.73 -3.14 -6.90
C VAL A 170 7.48 -1.86 -7.20
N ARG A 171 6.77 -0.86 -7.70
CA ARG A 171 7.36 0.43 -8.05
C ARG A 171 6.35 1.56 -8.04
N GLY A 172 6.78 2.75 -7.63
CA GLY A 172 6.11 4.00 -8.02
C GLY A 172 7.11 5.11 -8.30
N ALA A 173 6.73 5.99 -9.24
CA ALA A 173 7.57 7.09 -9.68
C ALA A 173 7.42 8.30 -8.76
N ARG A 174 8.53 8.86 -8.28
CA ARG A 174 8.52 10.05 -7.41
C ARG A 174 7.96 11.27 -8.13
N ALA A 175 8.29 11.44 -9.40
CA ALA A 175 7.79 12.53 -10.24
C ALA A 175 6.27 12.49 -10.49
N ALA A 176 5.60 11.36 -10.19
CA ALA A 176 4.16 11.23 -10.32
C ALA A 176 3.41 11.56 -9.02
N VAL A 177 4.11 11.84 -7.92
CA VAL A 177 3.49 12.21 -6.66
C VAL A 177 2.95 13.64 -6.77
N GLN A 178 1.68 13.83 -6.44
CA GLN A 178 1.01 15.12 -6.64
C GLN A 178 0.13 15.48 -5.45
N ALA A 179 0.23 16.73 -4.99
CA ALA A 179 -0.72 17.25 -4.02
C ALA A 179 -2.11 17.34 -4.65
N ARG A 180 -3.15 16.95 -3.90
CA ARG A 180 -4.54 17.09 -4.35
C ARG A 180 -4.92 18.56 -4.45
N ALA A 181 -5.62 18.89 -5.54
CA ALA A 181 -6.17 20.22 -5.73
C ALA A 181 -7.10 20.59 -4.56
N GLY A 182 -6.86 21.77 -3.96
CA GLY A 182 -7.67 22.29 -2.87
C GLY A 182 -7.27 21.86 -1.46
N ASP A 183 -6.41 20.83 -1.29
CA ASP A 183 -5.90 20.46 0.03
C ASP A 183 -4.50 19.81 -0.06
N GLN A 184 -3.46 20.63 0.17
CA GLN A 184 -2.06 20.22 0.08
C GLN A 184 -1.59 19.26 1.19
N ARG A 185 -2.48 18.85 2.10
CA ARG A 185 -2.18 17.77 3.04
C ARG A 185 -2.32 16.40 2.38
N TYR A 186 -3.10 16.28 1.32
CA TYR A 186 -3.36 15.01 0.64
C TYR A 186 -2.52 14.90 -0.63
N TRP A 187 -1.91 13.74 -0.82
CA TRP A 187 -0.98 13.46 -1.90
C TRP A 187 -1.41 12.17 -2.58
N ASP A 188 -1.65 12.25 -3.89
CA ASP A 188 -1.93 11.09 -4.72
C ASP A 188 -0.62 10.50 -5.23
N THR A 189 -0.57 9.17 -5.21
CA THR A 189 0.57 8.37 -5.66
C THR A 189 0.07 7.30 -6.62
N ASP A 190 0.88 6.97 -7.62
CA ASP A 190 0.63 5.87 -8.56
C ASP A 190 1.73 4.82 -8.41
N VAL A 191 1.34 3.56 -8.22
CA VAL A 191 2.23 2.41 -8.00
C VAL A 191 1.78 1.20 -8.81
N GLU A 192 2.74 0.42 -9.33
CA GLU A 192 2.50 -0.84 -10.05
C GLU A 192 3.22 -2.01 -9.38
N ALA A 193 2.66 -3.21 -9.54
CA ALA A 193 3.29 -4.48 -9.20
C ALA A 193 3.36 -5.36 -10.45
N ARG A 194 4.54 -5.93 -10.68
CA ARG A 194 4.82 -6.83 -11.81
C ARG A 194 5.31 -8.18 -11.33
N ILE A 195 5.00 -9.21 -12.12
CA ILE A 195 5.57 -10.55 -11.99
C ILE A 195 6.01 -10.97 -13.39
N ASP A 196 7.27 -11.39 -13.54
CA ASP A 196 7.85 -11.81 -14.82
C ASP A 196 7.61 -10.80 -15.96
N GLY A 197 7.70 -9.51 -15.61
CA GLY A 197 7.48 -8.40 -16.54
C GLY A 197 6.02 -8.01 -16.78
N ALA A 198 5.04 -8.86 -16.47
CA ALA A 198 3.61 -8.56 -16.63
C ALA A 198 3.09 -7.74 -15.44
N VAL A 199 2.24 -6.72 -15.71
CA VAL A 199 1.56 -5.94 -14.65
C VAL A 199 0.44 -6.79 -14.05
N VAL A 200 0.54 -7.11 -12.77
CA VAL A 200 -0.46 -7.92 -12.06
C VAL A 200 -1.39 -7.07 -11.19
N ALA A 201 -0.92 -5.92 -10.73
CA ALA A 201 -1.74 -4.96 -10.01
C ALA A 201 -1.21 -3.53 -10.19
N THR A 202 -2.11 -2.57 -10.08
CA THR A 202 -1.81 -1.14 -10.08
C THR A 202 -2.63 -0.45 -9.03
N ALA A 203 -2.14 0.63 -8.44
CA ALA A 203 -2.92 1.40 -7.49
C ALA A 203 -2.70 2.90 -7.61
N ARG A 204 -3.79 3.63 -7.36
CA ARG A 204 -3.75 5.03 -6.96
C ARG A 204 -4.09 5.11 -5.49
N ILE A 205 -3.20 5.70 -4.71
CA ILE A 205 -3.31 5.73 -3.25
C ILE A 205 -3.08 7.16 -2.76
N THR A 206 -3.97 7.60 -1.87
CA THR A 206 -3.92 8.93 -1.28
C THR A 206 -3.38 8.85 0.13
N PHE A 207 -2.27 9.56 0.33
CA PHE A 207 -1.60 9.76 1.60
C PHE A 207 -1.95 11.13 2.17
N VAL A 208 -2.33 11.19 3.45
CA VAL A 208 -2.46 12.46 4.16
C VAL A 208 -1.23 12.71 5.02
N ALA A 209 -0.48 13.76 4.73
CA ALA A 209 0.62 14.22 5.55
C ALA A 209 0.08 14.85 6.84
N VAL A 210 0.57 14.37 7.99
CA VAL A 210 0.16 14.89 9.30
C VAL A 210 1.36 15.55 9.95
N ARG A 211 1.32 16.87 10.04
CA ARG A 211 2.41 17.67 10.62
C ARG A 211 2.83 17.11 11.98
N GLY A 212 4.12 16.79 12.11
CA GLY A 212 4.71 16.29 13.35
C GLY A 212 4.41 14.82 13.65
N ALA A 213 3.64 14.11 12.83
CA ALA A 213 3.44 12.67 12.99
C ALA A 213 4.77 11.92 12.80
N ALA A 214 5.66 12.43 11.94
CA ALA A 214 7.00 11.87 11.74
C ALA A 214 7.80 11.81 13.05
N ARG A 215 7.64 12.76 13.98
CA ARG A 215 8.38 12.78 15.25
C ARG A 215 8.22 11.47 16.04
N ARG A 216 6.98 10.97 16.15
CA ARG A 216 6.69 9.72 16.87
C ARG A 216 7.20 8.51 16.12
N LEU A 217 7.04 8.51 14.79
CA LEU A 217 7.50 7.42 13.93
C LEU A 217 9.03 7.28 13.97
N VAL A 218 9.75 8.39 13.82
CA VAL A 218 11.21 8.48 13.80
C VAL A 218 11.82 7.98 15.10
N ALA A 219 11.26 8.34 16.25
CA ALA A 219 11.73 7.83 17.54
C ALA A 219 11.72 6.29 17.59
N GLY A 220 10.66 5.66 17.05
CA GLY A 220 10.59 4.19 16.92
C GLY A 220 11.55 3.63 15.86
N MET A 221 11.72 4.32 14.74
CA MET A 221 12.62 3.89 13.66
C MET A 221 14.09 3.92 14.07
N LEU A 222 14.53 4.94 14.82
CA LEU A 222 15.92 5.07 15.29
C LEU A 222 16.34 3.95 16.24
N ALA A 223 15.39 3.25 16.86
CA ALA A 223 15.69 2.11 17.74
C ALA A 223 16.08 0.83 16.97
N ILE A 224 15.88 0.77 15.65
CA ILE A 224 16.08 -0.44 14.83
C ILE A 224 16.74 -0.20 13.47
N ASN A 225 16.76 1.05 13.00
CA ASN A 225 17.36 1.43 11.73
C ASN A 225 18.66 2.21 11.97
N ASP A 226 19.56 2.15 11.00
CA ASP A 226 20.69 3.09 10.91
C ASP A 226 20.15 4.54 10.92
N PRO A 227 20.64 5.43 11.81
CA PRO A 227 20.23 6.83 11.84
C PRO A 227 20.36 7.56 10.50
N ALA A 228 21.40 7.26 9.72
CA ALA A 228 21.59 7.85 8.39
C ALA A 228 20.47 7.45 7.44
N ARG A 229 19.91 6.24 7.57
CA ARG A 229 18.76 5.78 6.79
C ARG A 229 17.51 6.59 7.12
N VAL A 230 17.25 6.81 8.41
CA VAL A 230 16.08 7.57 8.88
C VAL A 230 16.20 9.04 8.49
N GLN A 231 17.40 9.62 8.62
CA GLN A 231 17.68 11.02 8.29
C GLN A 231 17.41 11.35 6.81
N ARG A 232 17.64 10.42 5.89
CA ARG A 232 17.40 10.67 4.46
C ARG A 232 15.92 10.84 4.11
N VAL A 233 15.02 10.26 4.90
CA VAL A 233 13.58 10.40 4.70
C VAL A 233 13.00 11.51 5.59
N PHE A 234 13.47 11.63 6.83
CA PHE A 234 12.93 12.55 7.83
C PHE A 234 14.00 13.50 8.40
N PRO A 235 14.68 14.32 7.56
CA PRO A 235 15.84 15.11 7.98
C PRO A 235 15.53 16.17 9.05
N ALA A 236 14.27 16.59 9.16
CA ALA A 236 13.82 17.55 10.16
C ALA A 236 13.64 16.93 11.56
N TYR A 237 13.65 15.60 11.68
CA TYR A 237 13.26 14.86 12.89
C TYR A 237 14.40 14.03 13.49
N THR A 238 15.57 14.03 12.88
CA THR A 238 16.77 13.28 13.31
C THR A 238 17.92 14.19 13.74
N ARG A 239 17.63 15.46 14.05
CA ARG A 239 18.59 16.43 14.59
C ARG A 239 18.49 16.51 16.11
#